data_AF-A0A972X7F9-F1
#
_entry.id   AF-A0A972X7F9-F1
#
_cell.length_a   1.000
_cell.length_b   1.000
_cell.length_c   1.000
_cell.angle_alpha   90.00
_cell.angle_beta   90.00
_cell.angle_gamma   90.00
#
_symmetry.space_group_name_H-M   'P 1'
#
loop_
_entity.id
_entity.type
_entity.pdbx_description
1 polymer ?
#
loop_
_entity_poly.entity_id
_entity_poly.type
_entity_poly.pdbx_seq_one_letter_code
_entity_poly.pdbx_strand_id
1 'polypeptide(L)'
;MKIWYDVTDLACWKLPHLTGIQRATVGILNGLVEQGGPVGLVRFDTKAGRFFPIDETQLPATVRCHLRGNAAAVHVEPQAMAAKSAALPARKAAPRPSRRKLKLFKKGFLFGSPRDSEELRHSFRQFKAAAKQLRKSIGHWAGGWLRQSVRAGQRSAPPASMACSRAGRSKAQSGPHVLAFAAPGDALLSIGANWDLAGHAEAVATVRSQGVQVVRMIYDLIPTIKPQWLEPVHTKAITAWVRNVLCESDRVLTISEFSRQEIERYCKECGFDVPPVTVVRLGDVMGDA
;
A
#
# COMPACT_ATOMS: atom_id res chain seq x y z
N MET A 1 -5.73 10.19 16.16
CA MET A 1 -4.72 9.82 15.16
C MET A 1 -5.42 9.51 13.85
N LYS A 2 -5.12 10.29 12.82
CA LYS A 2 -5.52 10.03 11.43
C LYS A 2 -4.42 9.25 10.71
N ILE A 3 -4.82 8.35 9.81
CA ILE A 3 -3.89 7.65 8.92
C ILE A 3 -3.92 8.34 7.56
N TRP A 4 -2.79 8.88 7.15
CA TRP A 4 -2.56 9.37 5.79
C TRP A 4 -1.98 8.26 4.96
N TYR A 5 -2.76 7.78 3.99
CA TYR A 5 -2.42 6.65 3.15
C TYR A 5 -1.77 7.16 1.86
N ASP A 6 -0.50 6.83 1.66
CA ASP A 6 0.25 7.19 0.46
C ASP A 6 -0.24 6.35 -0.71
N VAL A 7 -0.97 7.00 -1.62
CA VAL A 7 -1.51 6.42 -2.85
C VAL A 7 -0.74 6.87 -4.08
N THR A 8 0.52 7.31 -3.94
CA THR A 8 1.32 7.83 -5.06
C THR A 8 1.41 6.85 -6.21
N ASP A 9 1.77 5.60 -5.91
CA ASP A 9 1.84 4.48 -6.86
C ASP A 9 0.50 4.23 -7.58
N LEU A 10 -0.62 4.31 -6.85
CA LEU A 10 -1.95 4.16 -7.43
C LEU A 10 -2.37 5.36 -8.29
N ALA A 11 -2.01 6.58 -7.88
CA ALA A 11 -2.39 7.80 -8.56
C ALA A 11 -1.72 7.93 -9.94
N CYS A 12 -0.51 7.40 -10.09
CA CYS A 12 0.19 7.36 -11.38
C CYS A 12 -0.01 6.04 -12.15
N TRP A 13 -0.92 5.16 -11.71
CA TRP A 13 -1.09 3.84 -12.30
C TRP A 13 -1.61 3.88 -13.74
N LYS A 14 -0.90 3.23 -14.67
CA LYS A 14 -1.20 3.27 -16.11
C LYS A 14 -1.67 1.95 -16.70
N LEU A 15 -1.45 0.83 -16.00
CA LEU A 15 -1.83 -0.48 -16.51
C LEU A 15 -3.34 -0.70 -16.40
N PRO A 16 -3.95 -1.46 -17.34
CA PRO A 16 -5.39 -1.72 -17.32
C PRO A 16 -5.83 -2.61 -16.14
N HIS A 17 -4.88 -3.26 -15.47
CA HIS A 17 -5.11 -4.11 -14.30
C HIS A 17 -4.13 -3.76 -13.18
N LEU A 18 -4.49 -4.10 -11.94
CA LEU A 18 -3.63 -3.98 -10.78
C LEU A 18 -2.69 -5.18 -10.68
N THR A 19 -1.40 -4.95 -10.40
CA THR A 19 -0.48 -6.05 -10.06
C THR A 19 -0.55 -6.40 -8.56
N GLY A 20 0.29 -7.32 -8.10
CA GLY A 20 0.27 -7.82 -6.71
C GLY A 20 0.35 -6.71 -5.66
N ILE A 21 1.30 -5.78 -5.79
CA ILE A 21 1.48 -4.69 -4.82
C ILE A 21 0.29 -3.72 -4.83
N GLN A 22 -0.21 -3.34 -6.00
CA GLN A 22 -1.36 -2.43 -6.08
C GLN A 22 -2.65 -3.09 -5.58
N ARG A 23 -2.85 -4.40 -5.82
CA ARG A 23 -3.97 -5.15 -5.22
C ARG A 23 -3.87 -5.17 -3.70
N ALA A 24 -2.68 -5.40 -3.14
CA ALA A 24 -2.46 -5.34 -1.69
C ALA A 24 -2.71 -3.94 -1.13
N THR A 25 -2.22 -2.92 -1.83
CA THR A 25 -2.38 -1.50 -1.46
C THR A 25 -3.86 -1.12 -1.43
N VAL A 26 -4.64 -1.48 -2.45
CA VAL A 26 -6.09 -1.24 -2.47
C VAL A 26 -6.83 -2.08 -1.43
N GLY A 27 -6.44 -3.34 -1.25
CA GLY A 27 -7.06 -4.24 -0.27
C GLY A 27 -6.90 -3.75 1.17
N ILE A 28 -5.69 -3.29 1.53
CA ILE A 28 -5.42 -2.74 2.86
C ILE A 28 -6.16 -1.41 3.04
N LEU A 29 -6.18 -0.53 2.03
CA LEU A 29 -6.94 0.73 2.10
C LEU A 29 -8.42 0.47 2.35
N ASN A 30 -9.06 -0.40 1.57
CA ASN A 30 -10.46 -0.80 1.76
C ASN A 30 -10.69 -1.37 3.17
N GLY A 31 -9.79 -2.23 3.64
CA GLY A 31 -9.87 -2.81 4.99
C GLY A 31 -9.73 -1.78 6.11
N LEU A 32 -8.94 -0.71 5.92
CA LEU A 32 -8.81 0.38 6.87
C LEU A 32 -10.06 1.27 6.90
N VAL A 33 -10.64 1.57 5.73
CA VAL A 33 -11.89 2.34 5.61
C VAL A 33 -13.06 1.59 6.24
N GLU A 34 -13.18 0.27 5.99
CA GLU A 34 -14.21 -0.58 6.61
C GLU A 34 -14.17 -0.60 8.14
N GLN A 35 -13.00 -0.40 8.74
CA GLN A 35 -12.84 -0.38 10.20
C GLN A 35 -13.26 0.96 10.82
N GLY A 36 -13.78 1.92 10.04
CA GLY A 36 -14.39 3.15 10.54
C GLY A 36 -13.39 4.14 11.15
N GLY A 37 -12.12 4.09 10.75
CA GLY A 37 -11.09 5.02 11.20
C GLY A 37 -10.94 6.25 10.30
N PRO A 38 -10.43 7.38 10.83
CA PRO A 38 -10.09 8.53 9.99
C PRO A 38 -8.89 8.17 9.09
N VAL A 39 -9.16 7.95 7.80
CA VAL A 39 -8.16 7.72 6.75
C VAL A 39 -8.25 8.86 5.75
N GLY A 40 -7.13 9.50 5.44
CA GLY A 40 -7.02 10.45 4.32
C GLY A 40 -6.04 9.93 3.30
N LEU A 41 -6.18 10.33 2.03
CA LEU A 41 -5.26 9.93 0.98
C LEU A 41 -4.24 11.04 0.73
N VAL A 42 -2.99 10.66 0.45
CA VAL A 42 -1.95 11.59 0.00
C VAL A 42 -1.25 11.07 -1.23
N ARG A 43 -0.82 12.00 -2.09
CA ARG A 43 0.02 11.74 -3.26
C ARG A 43 1.28 12.59 -3.17
N PHE A 44 2.43 11.97 -3.34
CA PHE A 44 3.68 12.66 -3.55
C PHE A 44 3.72 13.24 -4.96
N ASP A 45 4.07 14.53 -5.06
CA ASP A 45 4.28 15.20 -6.32
C ASP A 45 5.77 15.43 -6.54
N THR A 46 6.34 14.77 -7.55
CA THR A 46 7.78 14.83 -7.86
C THR A 46 8.23 16.24 -8.23
N LYS A 47 7.39 17.07 -8.86
CA LYS A 47 7.77 18.42 -9.26
C LYS A 47 7.83 19.35 -8.04
N ALA A 48 6.86 19.22 -7.16
CA ALA A 48 6.80 20.03 -5.94
C ALA A 48 7.66 19.48 -4.79
N GLY A 49 8.13 18.22 -4.88
CA GLY A 49 8.94 17.58 -3.85
C GLY A 49 8.21 17.37 -2.52
N ARG A 50 6.88 17.25 -2.53
CA ARG A 50 6.07 17.11 -1.31
C ARG A 50 4.77 16.33 -1.51
N PHE A 51 4.18 15.89 -0.40
CA PHE A 51 2.87 15.25 -0.38
C PHE A 51 1.73 16.28 -0.43
N PHE A 52 0.66 15.91 -1.12
CA PHE A 52 -0.60 16.64 -1.16
C PHE A 52 -1.75 15.72 -0.77
N PRO A 53 -2.73 16.21 0.01
CA PRO A 53 -3.97 15.47 0.22
C PRO A 53 -4.72 15.37 -1.10
N ILE A 54 -5.26 14.18 -1.38
CA ILE A 54 -6.11 13.95 -2.55
C ILE A 54 -7.40 13.25 -2.16
N ASP A 55 -8.38 13.32 -3.05
CA ASP A 55 -9.64 12.58 -2.92
C ASP A 55 -9.63 11.33 -3.81
N GLU A 56 -10.46 10.33 -3.47
CA GLU A 56 -10.60 9.10 -4.26
C GLU A 56 -10.96 9.39 -5.73
N THR A 57 -11.73 10.45 -5.99
CA THR A 57 -12.12 10.88 -7.35
C THR A 57 -10.93 11.24 -8.24
N GLN A 58 -9.79 11.61 -7.65
CA GLN A 58 -8.56 11.96 -8.37
C GLN A 58 -7.72 10.74 -8.78
N LEU A 59 -8.10 9.53 -8.35
CA LEU A 59 -7.43 8.30 -8.75
C LEU A 59 -7.91 7.82 -10.14
N PRO A 60 -7.05 7.10 -10.90
CA PRO A 60 -7.44 6.50 -12.17
C PRO A 60 -8.70 5.62 -12.04
N ALA A 61 -9.54 5.61 -13.07
CA ALA A 61 -10.77 4.80 -13.07
C ALA A 61 -10.50 3.30 -12.84
N THR A 62 -9.36 2.81 -13.35
CA THR A 62 -8.86 1.44 -13.15
C THR A 62 -8.53 1.12 -11.70
N VAL A 63 -8.26 2.12 -10.87
CA VAL A 63 -8.08 1.96 -9.42
C VAL A 63 -9.41 2.16 -8.69
N ARG A 64 -10.15 3.22 -9.04
CA ARG A 64 -11.41 3.59 -8.37
C ARG A 64 -12.47 2.49 -8.42
N CYS A 65 -12.53 1.70 -9.49
CA CYS A 65 -13.46 0.58 -9.59
C CYS A 65 -13.24 -0.51 -8.52
N HIS A 66 -12.08 -0.50 -7.86
CA HIS A 66 -11.74 -1.42 -6.78
C HIS A 66 -11.87 -0.79 -5.37
N LEU A 67 -12.16 0.51 -5.27
CA LEU A 67 -12.41 1.19 -4.00
C LEU A 67 -13.88 1.04 -3.60
N ARG A 68 -14.14 0.73 -2.32
CA ARG A 68 -15.50 0.46 -1.83
C ARG A 68 -16.43 1.68 -1.78
N GLY A 69 -15.94 2.89 -2.09
CA GLY A 69 -16.76 4.09 -2.26
C GLY A 69 -17.80 4.02 -3.40
N ASN A 70 -17.71 3.03 -4.31
CA ASN A 70 -18.61 2.90 -5.47
C ASN A 70 -19.55 1.67 -5.44
N ALA A 71 -19.50 0.83 -4.39
CA ALA A 71 -20.33 -0.38 -4.33
C ALA A 71 -21.73 -0.16 -3.75
N ALA A 72 -22.04 1.03 -3.23
CA ALA A 72 -23.32 1.34 -2.59
C ALA A 72 -24.41 1.87 -3.54
N ALA A 73 -24.17 1.95 -4.86
CA ALA A 73 -25.11 2.55 -5.83
C ALA A 73 -25.50 1.64 -7.01
N VAL A 74 -25.41 0.31 -6.85
CA VAL A 74 -26.03 -0.62 -7.81
C VAL A 74 -26.82 -1.68 -7.05
N HIS A 75 -27.91 -1.24 -6.41
CA HIS A 75 -29.05 -2.13 -6.20
C HIS A 75 -29.74 -2.32 -7.56
N VAL A 76 -29.30 -3.32 -8.32
CA VAL A 76 -30.22 -3.95 -9.27
C VAL A 76 -31.05 -4.93 -8.44
N GLU A 77 -32.27 -4.50 -8.15
CA GLU A 77 -33.35 -5.31 -7.63
C GLU A 77 -33.45 -6.62 -8.45
N PRO A 78 -33.29 -7.81 -7.85
CA PRO A 78 -33.59 -9.04 -8.55
C PRO A 78 -35.12 -9.15 -8.66
N GLN A 79 -35.67 -8.80 -9.82
CA GLN A 79 -37.05 -9.14 -10.14
C GLN A 79 -37.20 -10.66 -10.09
N ALA A 80 -37.96 -11.12 -9.10
CA ALA A 80 -38.39 -12.49 -8.95
C ALA A 80 -39.23 -12.90 -10.17
N MET A 81 -38.66 -13.71 -11.06
CA MET A 81 -39.46 -14.50 -12.00
C MET A 81 -39.68 -15.89 -11.41
N ALA A 82 -40.94 -16.16 -11.11
CA ALA A 82 -41.46 -17.41 -10.59
C ALA A 82 -41.06 -18.61 -11.48
N ALA A 83 -40.44 -19.61 -10.85
CA ALA A 83 -40.24 -20.93 -11.44
C ALA A 83 -41.57 -21.69 -11.42
N LYS A 84 -42.18 -21.88 -12.60
CA LYS A 84 -43.17 -22.94 -12.81
C LYS A 84 -42.47 -24.18 -13.32
N SER A 85 -42.57 -25.24 -12.53
CA SER A 85 -42.16 -26.60 -12.84
C SER A 85 -43.01 -27.18 -14.00
N ALA A 86 -42.36 -27.83 -14.97
CA ALA A 86 -42.98 -28.82 -15.83
C ALA A 86 -41.91 -29.76 -16.41
N ALA A 87 -42.28 -31.04 -16.50
CA ALA A 87 -41.44 -32.22 -16.64
C ALA A 87 -40.70 -32.39 -17.99
N LEU A 88 -39.64 -33.21 -17.95
CA LEU A 88 -38.92 -33.79 -19.11
C LEU A 88 -39.81 -34.77 -19.90
N PRO A 89 -39.57 -34.92 -21.21
CA PRO A 89 -38.95 -36.17 -21.65
C PRO A 89 -37.93 -36.09 -22.81
N ALA A 90 -37.01 -37.08 -22.79
CA ALA A 90 -36.26 -37.80 -23.85
C ALA A 90 -35.72 -37.14 -25.16
N ARG A 91 -34.38 -37.16 -25.26
CA ARG A 91 -33.46 -37.48 -26.41
C ARG A 91 -33.93 -37.34 -27.88
N LYS A 92 -33.22 -36.51 -28.69
CA LYS A 92 -32.23 -36.91 -29.75
C LYS A 92 -31.78 -35.73 -30.67
N ALA A 93 -30.53 -35.85 -31.15
CA ALA A 93 -29.89 -35.31 -32.36
C ALA A 93 -29.48 -33.82 -32.47
N ALA A 94 -28.21 -33.62 -32.87
CA ALA A 94 -27.58 -32.34 -33.19
C ALA A 94 -27.69 -32.00 -34.70
N PRO A 95 -27.63 -30.70 -35.05
CA PRO A 95 -26.83 -30.32 -36.22
C PRO A 95 -26.00 -29.01 -36.08
N ARG A 96 -24.86 -29.04 -36.80
CA ARG A 96 -23.85 -28.07 -37.28
C ARG A 96 -23.91 -26.55 -36.94
N PRO A 97 -22.73 -25.87 -36.84
CA PRO A 97 -22.61 -24.50 -36.34
C PRO A 97 -22.95 -23.45 -37.42
N SER A 98 -23.86 -22.53 -37.11
CA SER A 98 -24.15 -21.37 -37.97
C SER A 98 -23.33 -20.14 -37.55
N ARG A 99 -22.88 -19.40 -38.57
CA ARG A 99 -22.11 -18.16 -38.52
C ARG A 99 -22.78 -17.07 -37.65
N ARG A 100 -22.50 -17.06 -36.34
CA ARG A 100 -22.73 -15.91 -35.44
C ARG A 100 -21.61 -15.74 -34.39
N LYS A 101 -20.36 -16.01 -34.78
CA LYS A 101 -19.17 -15.64 -33.99
C LYS A 101 -18.47 -14.42 -34.60
N LEU A 102 -19.13 -13.26 -34.59
CA LEU A 102 -18.42 -12.00 -34.84
C LEU A 102 -19.21 -10.79 -34.35
N LYS A 103 -19.68 -10.81 -33.08
CA LYS A 103 -20.22 -9.60 -32.42
C LYS A 103 -20.26 -9.64 -30.88
N LEU A 104 -19.80 -10.72 -30.24
CA LEU A 104 -19.68 -10.80 -28.77
C LEU A 104 -18.26 -10.58 -28.22
N PHE A 105 -17.25 -10.36 -29.07
CA PHE A 105 -15.85 -10.23 -28.64
C PHE A 105 -15.42 -8.80 -28.23
N LYS A 106 -16.32 -7.80 -28.24
CA LYS A 106 -15.97 -6.40 -27.94
C LYS A 106 -16.48 -5.85 -26.60
N LYS A 107 -17.25 -6.61 -25.82
CA LYS A 107 -17.78 -6.12 -24.51
C LYS A 107 -17.08 -6.67 -23.27
N GLY A 108 -16.23 -7.70 -23.39
CA GLY A 108 -15.46 -8.28 -22.27
C GLY A 108 -14.08 -7.66 -22.01
N PHE A 109 -13.69 -6.63 -22.75
CA PHE A 109 -12.35 -6.01 -22.65
C PHE A 109 -12.35 -4.65 -21.93
N LEU A 110 -13.53 -4.09 -21.62
CA LEU A 110 -13.66 -2.76 -20.98
C LEU A 110 -14.10 -2.82 -19.51
N PHE A 111 -14.67 -3.95 -19.09
CA PHE A 111 -14.98 -4.23 -17.69
C PHE A 111 -14.41 -5.61 -17.42
N GLY A 112 -13.48 -5.70 -16.46
CA GLY A 112 -12.83 -6.93 -16.06
C GLY A 112 -13.82 -8.09 -15.94
N SER A 113 -13.37 -9.30 -16.23
CA SER A 113 -14.25 -10.45 -16.26
C SER A 113 -14.86 -10.69 -14.87
N PRO A 114 -16.05 -11.33 -14.77
CA PRO A 114 -16.64 -11.70 -13.48
C PRO A 114 -15.68 -12.49 -12.58
N ARG A 115 -14.75 -13.27 -13.17
CA ARG A 115 -13.72 -14.01 -12.43
C ARG A 115 -12.68 -13.12 -11.77
N ASP A 116 -12.25 -12.05 -12.43
CA ASP A 116 -11.31 -11.08 -11.85
C ASP A 116 -11.93 -10.43 -10.60
N SER A 117 -13.25 -10.17 -10.63
CA SER A 117 -13.98 -9.62 -9.49
C SER A 117 -14.12 -10.59 -8.30
N GLU A 118 -14.18 -11.90 -8.56
CA GLU A 118 -14.27 -12.95 -7.51
C GLU A 118 -12.90 -13.24 -6.87
N GLU A 119 -11.83 -13.34 -7.67
CA GLU A 119 -10.46 -13.48 -7.16
C GLU A 119 -10.04 -12.25 -6.34
N LEU A 120 -10.49 -11.07 -6.74
CA LEU A 120 -10.31 -9.84 -5.97
C LEU A 120 -11.14 -9.85 -4.68
N ARG A 121 -12.41 -10.29 -4.69
CA ARG A 121 -13.22 -10.49 -3.47
C ARG A 121 -12.58 -11.46 -2.48
N HIS A 122 -11.96 -12.52 -2.97
CA HIS A 122 -11.19 -13.45 -2.15
C HIS A 122 -9.94 -12.76 -1.56
N SER A 123 -9.18 -12.07 -2.39
CA SER A 123 -8.02 -11.27 -1.97
C SER A 123 -8.41 -10.20 -0.94
N PHE A 124 -9.57 -9.56 -1.07
CA PHE A 124 -10.07 -8.55 -0.14
C PHE A 124 -10.35 -9.11 1.26
N ARG A 125 -10.93 -10.32 1.36
CA ARG A 125 -11.11 -10.98 2.67
C ARG A 125 -9.76 -11.24 3.33
N GLN A 126 -8.76 -11.62 2.55
CA GLN A 126 -7.41 -11.87 3.03
C GLN A 126 -6.68 -10.58 3.48
N PHE A 127 -6.93 -9.45 2.80
CA PHE A 127 -6.33 -8.17 3.20
C PHE A 127 -7.03 -7.49 4.39
N LYS A 128 -8.25 -7.91 4.74
CA LYS A 128 -8.96 -7.39 5.91
C LYS A 128 -8.24 -7.73 7.22
N ALA A 129 -7.73 -8.96 7.34
CA ALA A 129 -6.94 -9.39 8.49
C ALA A 129 -5.65 -8.56 8.60
N ALA A 130 -4.94 -8.40 7.48
CA ALA A 130 -3.76 -7.55 7.38
C ALA A 130 -4.06 -6.09 7.79
N ALA A 131 -5.17 -5.51 7.32
CA ALA A 131 -5.58 -4.16 7.69
C ALA A 131 -5.94 -4.04 9.19
N LYS A 132 -6.60 -5.06 9.77
CA LYS A 132 -6.95 -5.10 11.20
C LYS A 132 -5.70 -5.21 12.06
N GLN A 133 -4.79 -6.11 11.70
CA GLN A 133 -3.50 -6.27 12.36
C GLN A 133 -2.70 -4.96 12.26
N LEU A 134 -2.64 -4.36 11.07
CA LEU A 134 -1.95 -3.10 10.85
C LEU A 134 -2.55 -1.97 11.69
N ARG A 135 -3.87 -1.80 11.69
CA ARG A 135 -4.54 -0.77 12.51
C ARG A 135 -4.29 -0.98 14.00
N LYS A 136 -4.42 -2.22 14.50
CA LYS A 136 -4.16 -2.56 15.91
C LYS A 136 -2.71 -2.27 16.28
N SER A 137 -1.78 -2.68 15.44
CA SER A 137 -0.36 -2.42 15.59
C SER A 137 -0.06 -0.93 15.64
N ILE A 138 -0.52 -0.15 14.66
CA ILE A 138 -0.35 1.32 14.66
C ILE A 138 -0.99 1.96 15.90
N GLY A 139 -2.21 1.55 16.28
CA GLY A 139 -2.89 2.08 17.47
C GLY A 139 -2.16 1.81 18.78
N HIS A 140 -1.66 0.58 18.97
CA HIS A 140 -0.82 0.22 20.12
C HIS A 140 0.46 1.07 20.17
N TRP A 141 1.08 1.30 19.00
CA TRP A 141 2.31 2.08 18.91
C TRP A 141 2.09 3.57 19.17
N ALA A 142 1.01 4.15 18.66
CA ALA A 142 0.64 5.53 18.96
C ALA A 142 0.42 5.75 20.47
N GLY A 143 -0.25 4.79 21.14
CA GLY A 143 -0.42 4.81 22.59
C GLY A 143 0.88 4.63 23.38
N GLY A 144 1.85 3.87 22.86
CA GLY A 144 3.19 3.75 23.44
C GLY A 144 4.05 5.01 23.24
N TRP A 145 3.94 5.63 22.06
CA TRP A 145 4.71 6.80 21.67
C TRP A 145 4.24 8.07 22.39
N LEU A 146 2.93 8.31 22.56
CA LEU A 146 2.45 9.44 23.38
C LEU A 146 3.04 9.39 24.80
N ARG A 147 3.15 8.18 25.38
CA ARG A 147 3.76 7.97 26.71
C ARG A 147 5.27 8.17 26.72
N GLN A 148 5.97 7.85 25.63
CA GLN A 148 7.40 8.09 25.49
C GLN A 148 7.73 9.54 25.18
N SER A 149 6.95 10.25 24.38
CA SER A 149 7.14 11.68 24.06
C SER A 149 6.93 12.57 25.29
N VAL A 150 5.97 12.23 26.17
CA VAL A 150 5.79 12.90 27.47
C VAL A 150 6.99 12.67 28.41
N ARG A 151 7.68 11.52 28.30
CA ARG A 151 8.92 11.23 29.06
C ARG A 151 10.20 11.78 28.38
N ALA A 152 10.20 11.89 27.05
CA ALA A 152 11.33 12.36 26.25
C ALA A 152 11.46 13.88 26.25
N GLY A 153 10.40 14.62 26.63
CA GLY A 153 10.47 16.05 26.96
C GLY A 153 11.45 16.41 28.08
N GLN A 154 12.09 15.42 28.72
CA GLN A 154 13.12 15.59 29.75
C GLN A 154 14.48 14.96 29.41
N ARG A 155 14.71 14.44 28.20
CA ARG A 155 16.02 13.89 27.81
C ARG A 155 16.61 14.60 26.59
N SER A 156 17.72 15.29 26.89
CA SER A 156 18.62 16.01 26.01
C SER A 156 19.11 15.20 24.80
N ALA A 157 19.43 15.94 23.74
CA ALA A 157 19.86 15.49 22.41
C ALA A 157 20.93 14.37 22.41
N PRO A 158 20.90 13.47 21.40
CA PRO A 158 21.95 12.47 21.23
C PRO A 158 23.26 13.11 20.71
N PRO A 159 24.43 12.55 21.06
CA PRO A 159 25.71 13.02 20.56
C PRO A 159 25.90 12.67 19.08
N ALA A 160 26.60 13.55 18.38
CA ALA A 160 26.96 13.38 16.98
C ALA A 160 28.08 12.34 16.84
N SER A 161 27.79 11.15 16.33
CA SER A 161 28.82 10.28 15.72
C SER A 161 28.23 9.26 14.74
N MET A 162 28.40 9.58 13.46
CA MET A 162 28.56 8.72 12.27
C MET A 162 27.70 9.23 11.11
N ALA A 163 28.35 10.07 10.30
CA ALA A 163 27.83 10.58 9.06
C ALA A 163 27.79 9.45 8.02
N CYS A 164 26.60 8.98 7.66
CA CYS A 164 26.39 8.49 6.31
C CYS A 164 26.70 9.65 5.36
N SER A 165 27.68 9.44 4.48
CA SER A 165 28.20 10.38 3.50
C SER A 165 27.05 11.03 2.70
N ARG A 166 26.68 12.26 3.07
CA ARG A 166 25.81 13.13 2.27
C ARG A 166 26.57 13.55 1.02
N ALA A 167 26.43 12.78 -0.05
CA ALA A 167 26.81 13.25 -1.37
C ALA A 167 25.82 14.35 -1.82
N GLY A 168 26.33 15.58 -1.95
CA GLY A 168 25.72 16.66 -2.74
C GLY A 168 24.45 17.32 -2.19
N ARG A 169 24.57 18.18 -1.17
CA ARG A 169 23.52 19.17 -0.86
C ARG A 169 23.48 20.24 -1.95
N SER A 170 22.52 20.15 -2.87
CA SER A 170 22.00 21.35 -3.54
C SER A 170 21.23 22.18 -2.50
N LYS A 171 21.51 23.48 -2.41
CA LYS A 171 20.80 24.42 -1.53
C LYS A 171 19.35 24.59 -2.03
N ALA A 172 18.45 23.70 -1.62
CA ALA A 172 17.03 23.98 -1.62
C ALA A 172 16.71 24.84 -0.37
N GLN A 173 16.38 26.10 -0.61
CA GLN A 173 15.94 27.05 0.42
C GLN A 173 14.78 26.42 1.22
N SER A 174 15.02 26.18 2.51
CA SER A 174 14.09 25.49 3.41
C SER A 174 13.54 26.51 4.41
N GLY A 175 12.41 27.13 4.07
CA GLY A 175 11.52 27.70 5.08
C GLY A 175 10.73 26.57 5.77
N PRO A 176 10.21 26.78 7.00
CA PRO A 176 9.36 25.80 7.68
C PRO A 176 8.01 25.71 6.96
N HIS A 177 7.93 24.89 5.92
CA HIS A 177 6.65 24.52 5.33
C HIS A 177 6.01 23.44 6.20
N VAL A 178 5.23 23.88 7.20
CA VAL A 178 4.27 23.01 7.88
C VAL A 178 3.44 22.32 6.81
N LEU A 179 3.46 20.99 6.76
CA LEU A 179 2.62 20.26 5.82
C LEU A 179 1.18 20.44 6.29
N ALA A 180 0.43 21.29 5.58
CA ALA A 180 -0.94 21.65 5.94
C ALA A 180 -1.90 20.45 6.04
N PHE A 181 -1.50 19.26 5.57
CA PHE A 181 -2.35 18.08 5.59
C PHE A 181 -2.25 17.27 6.88
N ALA A 182 -1.12 17.21 7.60
CA ALA A 182 -0.94 16.29 8.73
C ALA A 182 -0.62 17.01 10.04
N ALA A 183 -1.15 16.49 11.14
CA ALA A 183 -0.84 16.96 12.48
C ALA A 183 0.17 16.03 13.18
N PRO A 184 0.96 16.54 14.15
CA PRO A 184 1.77 15.68 15.02
C PRO A 184 0.90 14.61 15.68
N GLY A 185 1.38 13.35 15.69
CA GLY A 185 0.64 12.20 16.19
C GLY A 185 -0.31 11.54 15.18
N ASP A 186 -0.41 12.06 13.95
CA ASP A 186 -0.93 11.30 12.81
C ASP A 186 0.10 10.26 12.33
N ALA A 187 -0.32 9.36 11.45
CA ALA A 187 0.56 8.38 10.82
C ALA A 187 0.54 8.51 9.29
N LEU A 188 1.70 8.43 8.64
CA LEU A 188 1.85 8.23 7.21
C LEU A 188 2.09 6.74 6.95
N LEU A 189 1.20 6.12 6.18
CA LEU A 189 1.32 4.73 5.76
C LEU A 189 1.68 4.68 4.28
N SER A 190 2.92 4.27 3.96
CA SER A 190 3.45 4.21 2.60
C SER A 190 3.92 2.80 2.25
N ILE A 191 3.01 2.06 1.62
CA ILE A 191 3.20 0.64 1.27
C ILE A 191 3.14 0.38 -0.24
N GLY A 192 3.04 1.41 -1.07
CA GLY A 192 3.03 1.26 -2.53
C GLY A 192 4.41 0.98 -3.13
N ALA A 193 4.45 0.72 -4.43
CA ALA A 193 5.68 0.61 -5.20
C ALA A 193 6.24 2.01 -5.53
N ASN A 194 7.06 2.59 -4.65
CA ASN A 194 7.60 3.95 -4.80
C ASN A 194 9.15 4.02 -4.87
N TRP A 195 9.79 2.92 -5.28
CA TRP A 195 11.26 2.83 -5.35
C TRP A 195 11.92 3.62 -6.48
N ASP A 196 11.16 4.04 -7.49
CA ASP A 196 11.63 4.82 -8.64
C ASP A 196 11.29 6.33 -8.52
N LEU A 197 10.71 6.75 -7.39
CA LEU A 197 10.25 8.11 -7.19
C LEU A 197 11.32 8.97 -6.49
N ALA A 198 12.11 9.69 -7.28
CA ALA A 198 13.08 10.67 -6.77
C ALA A 198 12.38 11.73 -5.88
N GLY A 199 13.02 12.08 -4.76
CA GLY A 199 12.48 13.06 -3.80
C GLY A 199 11.46 12.51 -2.80
N HIS A 200 10.98 11.27 -2.99
CA HIS A 200 9.95 10.69 -2.12
C HIS A 200 10.47 10.47 -0.70
N ALA A 201 11.69 9.95 -0.57
CA ALA A 201 12.35 9.73 0.72
C ALA A 201 12.50 11.04 1.51
N GLU A 202 12.97 12.10 0.85
CA GLU A 202 13.14 13.43 1.44
C GLU A 202 11.80 14.03 1.91
N ALA A 203 10.73 13.82 1.14
CA ALA A 203 9.39 14.22 1.54
C ALA A 203 8.89 13.42 2.75
N VAL A 204 9.16 12.11 2.81
CA VAL A 204 8.83 11.25 3.96
C VAL A 204 9.60 11.69 5.20
N ALA A 205 10.90 11.95 5.08
CA ALA A 205 11.72 12.46 6.17
C ALA A 205 11.20 13.81 6.68
N THR A 206 10.74 14.67 5.77
CA THR A 206 10.10 15.95 6.13
C THR A 206 8.81 15.73 6.93
N VAL A 207 7.93 14.83 6.47
CA VAL A 207 6.70 14.45 7.19
C VAL A 207 7.04 13.93 8.59
N ARG A 208 8.02 13.03 8.69
CA ARG A 208 8.47 12.45 9.96
C ARG A 208 8.98 13.49 10.94
N SER A 209 9.77 14.46 10.45
CA SER A 209 10.33 15.54 11.29
C SER A 209 9.26 16.42 11.95
N GLN A 210 8.03 16.41 11.43
CA GLN A 210 6.88 17.14 11.96
C GLN A 210 6.09 16.34 13.01
N GLY A 211 6.60 15.19 13.47
CA GLY A 211 5.97 14.37 14.50
C GLY A 211 4.88 13.43 13.96
N VAL A 212 4.82 13.21 12.64
CA VAL A 212 3.99 12.18 12.02
C VAL A 212 4.73 10.84 12.05
N GLN A 213 4.05 9.78 12.47
CA GLN A 213 4.64 8.44 12.51
C GLN A 213 4.72 7.84 11.11
N VAL A 214 5.90 7.46 10.66
CA VAL A 214 6.11 6.88 9.32
C VAL A 214 6.16 5.36 9.40
N VAL A 215 5.23 4.72 8.68
CA VAL A 215 5.14 3.26 8.53
C VAL A 215 5.29 2.91 7.05
N ARG A 216 6.30 2.09 6.72
CA ARG A 216 6.58 1.70 5.33
C ARG A 216 6.70 0.19 5.21
N MET A 217 6.53 -0.35 4.00
CA MET A 217 6.56 -1.79 3.76
C MET A 217 7.68 -2.19 2.81
N ILE A 218 8.44 -3.22 3.19
CA ILE A 218 9.38 -3.92 2.30
C ILE A 218 8.76 -5.27 1.94
N TYR A 219 8.37 -5.41 0.67
CA TYR A 219 7.83 -6.66 0.14
C TYR A 219 8.91 -7.71 -0.08
N ASP A 220 10.04 -7.29 -0.64
CA ASP A 220 11.13 -8.17 -1.01
C ASP A 220 12.47 -7.43 -0.85
N LEU A 221 13.47 -8.16 -0.38
CA LEU A 221 14.84 -7.68 -0.21
C LEU A 221 15.78 -8.23 -1.29
N ILE A 222 15.34 -9.22 -2.08
CA ILE A 222 16.13 -9.87 -3.14
C ILE A 222 16.85 -8.86 -4.04
N PRO A 223 16.22 -7.78 -4.55
CA PRO A 223 16.93 -6.81 -5.39
C PRO A 223 18.13 -6.12 -4.72
N THR A 224 18.14 -6.10 -3.38
CA THR A 224 19.20 -5.51 -2.56
C THR A 224 20.26 -6.53 -2.15
N ILE A 225 19.85 -7.73 -1.71
CA ILE A 225 20.77 -8.75 -1.16
C ILE A 225 21.25 -9.79 -2.18
N LYS A 226 20.57 -9.91 -3.32
CA LYS A 226 20.93 -10.78 -4.45
C LYS A 226 20.90 -9.99 -5.77
N PRO A 227 21.67 -8.88 -5.88
CA PRO A 227 21.61 -8.01 -7.05
C PRO A 227 21.99 -8.72 -8.35
N GLN A 228 22.74 -9.82 -8.30
CA GLN A 228 23.10 -10.64 -9.46
C GLN A 228 21.91 -11.35 -10.15
N TRP A 229 20.73 -11.36 -9.53
CA TRP A 229 19.52 -11.95 -10.13
C TRP A 229 18.71 -10.94 -10.96
N LEU A 230 19.12 -9.66 -10.98
CA LEU A 230 18.39 -8.60 -11.66
C LEU A 230 19.32 -7.67 -12.47
N GLU A 231 18.71 -6.93 -13.38
CA GLU A 231 19.32 -5.81 -14.08
C GLU A 231 19.91 -4.75 -13.11
N PRO A 232 21.17 -4.31 -13.28
CA PRO A 232 21.84 -3.38 -12.37
C PRO A 232 21.14 -2.05 -12.14
N VAL A 233 20.36 -1.57 -13.12
CA VAL A 233 19.61 -0.31 -13.00
C VAL A 233 18.54 -0.40 -11.91
N HIS A 234 17.84 -1.53 -11.81
CA HIS A 234 16.79 -1.73 -10.82
C HIS A 234 17.37 -1.95 -9.42
N THR A 235 18.46 -2.71 -9.31
CA THR A 235 19.06 -3.05 -8.01
C THR A 235 19.63 -1.82 -7.31
N LYS A 236 20.27 -0.90 -8.04
CA LYS A 236 20.78 0.36 -7.46
C LYS A 236 19.66 1.22 -6.88
N ALA A 237 18.59 1.44 -7.65
CA ALA A 237 17.45 2.25 -7.21
C ALA A 237 16.74 1.62 -5.99
N ILE A 238 16.46 0.32 -6.06
CA ILE A 238 15.78 -0.38 -4.96
C ILE A 238 16.66 -0.46 -3.71
N THR A 239 17.98 -0.68 -3.84
CA THR A 239 18.90 -0.68 -2.70
C THR A 239 18.91 0.68 -2.00
N ALA A 240 18.98 1.78 -2.76
CA ALA A 240 18.92 3.12 -2.19
C ALA A 240 17.58 3.36 -1.48
N TRP A 241 16.48 2.96 -2.11
CA TRP A 241 15.15 3.03 -1.52
C TRP A 241 15.01 2.21 -0.22
N VAL A 242 15.51 0.97 -0.18
CA VAL A 242 15.50 0.11 1.01
C VAL A 242 16.23 0.78 2.16
N ARG A 243 17.41 1.35 1.91
CA ARG A 243 18.18 2.07 2.93
C ARG A 243 17.40 3.27 3.48
N ASN A 244 16.75 4.04 2.62
CA ASN A 244 15.89 5.14 3.05
C ASN A 244 14.70 4.64 3.89
N VAL A 245 14.05 3.54 3.48
CA VAL A 245 12.99 2.92 4.28
C VAL A 245 13.49 2.55 5.67
N LEU A 246 14.66 1.92 5.78
CA LEU A 246 15.20 1.47 7.06
C LEU A 246 15.60 2.62 7.98
N CYS A 247 16.16 3.70 7.43
CA CYS A 247 16.65 4.84 8.22
C CYS A 247 15.57 5.89 8.52
N GLU A 248 14.53 6.00 7.70
CA GLU A 248 13.55 7.10 7.75
C GLU A 248 12.14 6.64 8.17
N SER A 249 11.98 5.38 8.58
CA SER A 249 10.70 4.87 9.09
C SER A 249 10.75 4.66 10.60
N ASP A 250 9.65 4.99 11.28
CA ASP A 250 9.49 4.63 12.68
C ASP A 250 9.13 3.14 12.84
N ARG A 251 8.54 2.55 11.80
CA ARG A 251 8.19 1.13 11.70
C ARG A 251 8.31 0.64 10.27
N VAL A 252 8.76 -0.61 10.12
CA VAL A 252 8.79 -1.31 8.85
C VAL A 252 7.83 -2.50 8.90
N LEU A 253 7.07 -2.68 7.83
CA LEU A 253 6.22 -3.85 7.59
C LEU A 253 6.91 -4.78 6.62
N THR A 254 6.67 -6.08 6.78
CA THR A 254 7.11 -7.07 5.80
C THR A 254 6.11 -8.21 5.69
N ILE A 255 6.20 -9.01 4.62
CA ILE A 255 5.20 -10.03 4.30
C ILE A 255 5.43 -11.37 4.99
N SER A 256 6.60 -11.59 5.58
CA SER A 256 6.94 -12.89 6.16
C SER A 256 7.99 -12.79 7.26
N GLU A 257 8.04 -13.81 8.12
CA GLU A 257 9.10 -13.95 9.13
C GLU A 257 10.48 -14.12 8.49
N PHE A 258 10.55 -14.80 7.35
CA PHE A 258 11.78 -14.92 6.58
C PHE A 258 12.29 -13.54 6.14
N SER A 259 11.41 -12.73 5.53
CA SER A 259 11.75 -11.37 5.10
C SER A 259 12.17 -10.48 6.26
N ARG A 260 11.57 -10.64 7.45
CA ARG A 260 12.00 -9.94 8.68
C ARG A 260 13.43 -10.29 9.05
N GLN A 261 13.77 -11.57 9.07
CA GLN A 261 15.13 -12.04 9.39
C GLN A 261 16.16 -11.55 8.36
N GLU A 262 15.79 -11.51 7.08
CA GLU A 262 16.65 -10.94 6.04
C GLU A 262 16.88 -9.44 6.24
N ILE A 263 15.85 -8.67 6.62
CA ILE A 263 15.99 -7.24 6.96
C ILE A 263 16.91 -7.05 8.17
N GLU A 264 16.70 -7.82 9.25
CA GLU A 264 17.51 -7.77 10.46
C GLU A 264 18.98 -8.10 10.16
N ARG A 265 19.23 -9.14 9.35
CA ARG A 265 20.57 -9.52 8.91
C ARG A 265 21.21 -8.42 8.06
N TYR A 266 20.49 -7.91 7.07
CA TYR A 266 20.99 -6.84 6.20
C TYR A 266 21.37 -5.59 6.99
N CYS A 267 20.56 -5.19 7.96
CA CYS A 267 20.86 -4.07 8.84
C CYS A 267 22.15 -4.33 9.65
N LYS A 268 22.28 -5.51 10.25
CA LYS A 268 23.47 -5.90 11.01
C LYS A 268 24.73 -5.87 10.14
N GLU A 269 24.67 -6.43 8.93
CA GLU A 269 25.78 -6.47 7.98
C GLU A 269 26.18 -5.07 7.49
N CYS A 270 25.21 -4.17 7.32
CA CYS A 270 25.46 -2.80 6.89
C CYS A 270 25.71 -1.80 8.03
N GLY A 271 25.60 -2.23 9.29
CA GLY A 271 25.75 -1.35 10.45
C GLY A 271 24.59 -0.36 10.66
N PHE A 272 23.37 -0.72 10.24
CA PHE A 272 22.17 0.08 10.49
C PHE A 272 21.48 -0.36 11.79
N ASP A 273 20.87 0.61 12.48
CA ASP A 273 19.88 0.31 13.51
C ASP A 273 18.66 -0.34 12.86
N VAL A 274 18.18 -1.45 13.45
CA VAL A 274 16.99 -2.14 12.94
C VAL A 274 15.75 -1.36 13.40
N PRO A 275 14.97 -0.73 12.50
CA PRO A 275 13.68 -0.19 12.91
C PRO A 275 12.75 -1.35 13.30
N PRO A 276 11.80 -1.16 14.22
CA PRO A 276 10.91 -2.25 14.59
C PRO A 276 10.14 -2.79 13.37
N VAL A 277 10.31 -4.08 13.10
CA VAL A 277 9.72 -4.77 11.94
C VAL A 277 8.49 -5.56 12.37
N THR A 278 7.38 -5.41 11.65
CA THR A 278 6.15 -6.17 11.87
C THR A 278 5.79 -7.00 10.65
N VAL A 279 5.54 -8.30 10.86
CA VAL A 279 5.08 -9.19 9.80
C VAL A 279 3.58 -9.02 9.61
N VAL A 280 3.19 -8.64 8.39
CA VAL A 280 1.80 -8.54 7.92
C VAL A 280 1.63 -9.54 6.79
N ARG A 281 1.02 -10.69 7.10
CA ARG A 281 0.78 -11.75 6.12
C ARG A 281 -0.28 -11.29 5.13
N LEU A 282 0.11 -11.18 3.86
CA LEU A 282 -0.82 -10.93 2.76
C LEU A 282 -1.42 -12.27 2.35
N GLY A 283 -2.73 -12.34 2.15
CA GLY A 283 -3.34 -13.58 1.65
C GLY A 283 -3.80 -14.57 2.73
N ASP A 284 -3.67 -14.28 4.02
CA ASP A 284 -3.96 -15.28 5.07
C ASP A 284 -5.45 -15.32 5.47
N VAL A 285 -5.93 -16.52 5.83
CA VAL A 285 -7.25 -16.73 6.45
C VAL A 285 -7.09 -16.53 7.96
N MET A 286 -8.09 -15.94 8.63
CA MET A 286 -7.99 -15.67 10.06
C MET A 286 -7.61 -16.94 10.84
N GLY A 287 -6.48 -16.90 11.55
CA GLY A 287 -6.32 -17.72 12.73
C GLY A 287 -7.22 -17.12 13.80
N ASP A 288 -8.19 -17.89 14.27
CA ASP A 288 -9.01 -17.51 15.42
C ASP A 288 -8.09 -17.25 16.62
N ALA A 289 -8.11 -16.01 17.09
CA ALA A 289 -7.44 -15.57 18.32
C ALA A 289 -8.42 -14.74 19.15
#